data_AF-A0A7K4FQP0-F1
#
_entry.id   AF-A0A7K4FQP0-F1
#
_cell.length_a   1.000
_cell.length_b   1.000
_cell.length_c   1.000
_cell.angle_alpha   90.00
_cell.angle_beta   90.00
_cell.angle_gamma   90.00
#
_symmetry.space_group_name_H-M   'P 1'
#
loop_
_entity.id
_entity.type
_entity.pdbx_description
1 polymer ?
#
loop_
_entity_poly.entity_id
_entity_poly.type
_entity_poly.pdbx_seq_one_letter_code
_entity_poly.pdbx_strand_id
1 'polypeptide(L)'
;MSCSSDKILKGLGYAYTVYKEPGIYPNTLSITFKDLLGAECDCDGLLNKKLYNHQYQVINFLSQGKSVIINASMGSGKTEAWLTHVLKEREIRALAIYPTKALANDQAHRIAKYLKCLGYDVNEEGEIVYGDVVRYDGDTNSNKNVLGSLDRAKVILTNPEMLLTEIKKGKRFLGVSLIVLDEVDFYESHSITLLISTLKLLFPKVQFVIISGTLSNPEDLKEFLQNAEIVGGAGFKPETRIYIVIGKEDKLRGVYNEYRNIIESKYGIGSYDEFKDKVIGLYYNLLASNSSKLRAELGDIFDLKKPDIEEILKAYKGCKVEVTIVFSRGINECDSYSRPLGIPSHHSKVKKKERFWIEKNLREGKTNIVFTVRTLQQGIDIGIAKRVIHLGIPKLVKDFLQREGRKGRSLDIDFVESVILPMGLDPRLIQGIESLRVWSNIKPEAVIFNVDSLYVKVYLSLIKKVYLKEGLKEDEESLLRRVGIIDDTGRIKDEKVLDKLKFYSITTSKVDVKYYDKDNKLISSDKIGLKDMIENYQPGSIDKGNNAVVKSILWRNNGTTPFLKTYFLSDFYL
;
A
#
# COMPACT_ATOMS: atom_id res chain seq x y z
N MET A 1 -22.48 21.32 17.87
CA MET A 1 -23.10 21.16 16.53
C MET A 1 -22.60 19.84 15.96
N SER A 2 -23.48 18.94 15.49
CA SER A 2 -23.02 17.72 14.81
C SER A 2 -22.31 18.12 13.51
N CYS A 3 -21.04 17.77 13.35
CA CYS A 3 -20.24 18.22 12.22
C CYS A 3 -20.37 17.27 11.01
N SER A 4 -21.60 16.95 10.57
CA SER A 4 -21.80 16.10 9.39
C SER A 4 -21.52 16.85 8.09
N SER A 5 -21.01 16.14 7.08
CA SER A 5 -20.80 16.70 5.74
C SER A 5 -22.09 17.29 5.15
N ASP A 6 -23.25 16.67 5.39
CA ASP A 6 -24.55 17.20 4.99
C ASP A 6 -24.78 18.64 5.47
N LYS A 7 -24.54 18.90 6.77
CA LYS A 7 -24.76 20.21 7.40
C LYS A 7 -23.72 21.22 6.96
N ILE A 8 -22.46 20.80 6.85
CA ILE A 8 -21.35 21.66 6.42
C ILE A 8 -21.56 22.13 4.99
N LEU A 9 -21.79 21.19 4.06
CA LEU A 9 -21.94 21.52 2.64
C LEU A 9 -23.19 22.37 2.38
N LYS A 10 -24.34 22.04 3.00
CA LYS A 10 -25.54 22.88 2.92
C LYS A 10 -25.31 24.28 3.51
N GLY A 11 -24.65 24.37 4.66
CA GLY A 11 -24.35 25.65 5.31
C GLY A 11 -23.44 26.56 4.48
N LEU A 12 -22.57 25.98 3.66
CA LEU A 12 -21.70 26.70 2.71
C LEU A 12 -22.35 26.93 1.32
N GLY A 13 -23.59 26.48 1.11
CA GLY A 13 -24.30 26.60 -0.16
C GLY A 13 -23.76 25.71 -1.27
N TYR A 14 -23.27 24.51 -0.98
CA TYR A 14 -22.83 23.54 -1.98
C TYR A 14 -23.89 22.46 -2.24
N ALA A 15 -24.16 22.22 -3.52
CA ALA A 15 -24.91 21.08 -4.01
C ALA A 15 -24.02 19.82 -3.98
N TYR A 16 -24.63 18.68 -3.64
CA TYR A 16 -23.97 17.38 -3.65
C TYR A 16 -24.98 16.25 -3.89
N THR A 17 -24.48 15.11 -4.34
CA THR A 17 -25.20 13.82 -4.26
C THR A 17 -24.69 13.04 -3.05
N VAL A 18 -25.54 12.21 -2.47
CA VAL A 18 -25.17 11.36 -1.33
C VAL A 18 -25.69 9.94 -1.52
N TYR A 19 -24.83 8.96 -1.22
CA TYR A 19 -25.20 7.55 -1.15
C TYR A 19 -24.81 6.97 0.20
N LYS A 20 -25.66 6.10 0.75
CA LYS A 20 -25.43 5.43 2.03
C LYS A 20 -25.13 3.97 1.78
N GLU A 21 -23.90 3.56 2.09
CA GLU A 21 -23.51 2.16 2.14
C GLU A 21 -23.86 1.59 3.52
N PRO A 22 -24.51 0.41 3.58
CA PRO A 22 -24.81 -0.24 4.85
C PRO A 22 -23.52 -0.63 5.58
N GLY A 23 -23.59 -0.64 6.92
CA GLY A 23 -22.49 -1.11 7.75
C GLY A 23 -22.26 -2.62 7.62
N ILE A 24 -21.03 -3.05 7.89
CA ILE A 24 -20.60 -4.45 7.90
C ILE A 24 -20.24 -4.81 9.35
N TYR A 25 -20.92 -5.83 9.88
CA TYR A 25 -20.68 -6.35 11.22
C TYR A 25 -20.11 -7.78 11.09
N PRO A 26 -18.87 -8.02 11.52
CA PRO A 26 -18.26 -9.34 11.42
C PRO A 26 -18.95 -10.37 12.32
N ASN A 27 -19.06 -11.60 11.83
CA ASN A 27 -19.55 -12.73 12.64
C ASN A 27 -18.56 -13.05 13.77
N THR A 28 -19.08 -13.08 14.99
CA THR A 28 -18.32 -13.39 16.21
C THR A 28 -18.67 -14.79 16.71
N LEU A 29 -17.71 -15.46 17.32
CA LEU A 29 -17.89 -16.72 18.05
C LEU A 29 -18.22 -16.45 19.51
N SER A 30 -18.71 -17.46 20.23
CA SER A 30 -18.89 -17.36 21.69
C SER A 30 -17.57 -17.36 22.46
N ILE A 31 -16.47 -17.78 21.83
CA ILE A 31 -15.13 -17.89 22.41
C ILE A 31 -14.45 -16.52 22.45
N THR A 32 -13.79 -16.22 23.57
CA THR A 32 -13.02 -14.99 23.79
C THR A 32 -11.51 -15.23 23.72
N PHE A 33 -10.72 -14.15 23.63
CA PHE A 33 -9.26 -14.25 23.71
C PHE A 33 -8.79 -14.79 25.07
N LYS A 34 -9.52 -14.48 26.15
CA LYS A 34 -9.30 -15.02 27.49
C LYS A 34 -9.39 -16.55 27.50
N ASP A 35 -10.41 -17.12 26.85
CA ASP A 35 -10.62 -18.56 26.81
C ASP A 35 -9.47 -19.30 26.10
N LEU A 36 -8.83 -18.67 25.11
CA LEU A 36 -7.72 -19.26 24.38
C LEU A 36 -6.36 -19.10 25.07
N LEU A 37 -6.14 -17.98 25.76
CA LEU A 37 -4.85 -17.64 26.37
C LEU A 37 -4.76 -18.03 27.85
N GLY A 38 -5.89 -18.28 28.52
CA GLY A 38 -5.94 -18.62 29.94
C GLY A 38 -5.47 -17.51 30.87
N ALA A 39 -5.56 -16.24 30.44
CA ALA A 39 -5.05 -15.09 31.17
C ALA A 39 -6.18 -14.32 31.89
N GLU A 40 -5.92 -13.86 33.11
CA GLU A 40 -6.92 -13.15 33.94
C GLU A 40 -6.73 -11.63 34.02
N CYS A 41 -5.73 -11.07 33.34
CA CYS A 41 -5.44 -9.64 33.34
C CYS A 41 -6.45 -8.82 32.51
N ASP A 42 -6.46 -7.49 32.71
CA ASP A 42 -7.23 -6.56 31.89
C ASP A 42 -6.33 -5.89 30.85
N CYS A 43 -6.34 -6.41 29.62
CA CYS A 43 -5.55 -5.87 28.49
C CYS A 43 -6.40 -4.91 27.64
N ASP A 44 -6.82 -3.79 28.22
CA ASP A 44 -7.80 -2.87 27.62
C ASP A 44 -9.08 -3.58 27.14
N GLY A 45 -9.55 -4.57 27.90
CA GLY A 45 -10.70 -5.38 27.51
C GLY A 45 -10.50 -6.30 26.29
N LEU A 46 -9.30 -6.38 25.67
CA LEU A 46 -9.04 -7.30 24.56
C LEU A 46 -9.37 -8.74 24.91
N LEU A 47 -8.97 -9.19 26.10
CA LEU A 47 -9.17 -10.56 26.56
C LEU A 47 -10.67 -10.93 26.65
N ASN A 48 -11.54 -9.96 26.94
CA ASN A 48 -12.99 -10.17 27.02
C ASN A 48 -13.70 -10.06 25.66
N LYS A 49 -12.99 -9.70 24.57
CA LYS A 49 -13.58 -9.63 23.24
C LYS A 49 -13.77 -11.02 22.66
N LYS A 50 -14.91 -11.22 22.02
CA LYS A 50 -15.22 -12.42 21.22
C LYS A 50 -14.34 -12.46 19.97
N LEU A 51 -13.88 -13.64 19.60
CA LEU A 51 -13.14 -13.83 18.36
C LEU A 51 -14.07 -13.69 17.16
N TYR A 52 -13.57 -13.09 16.09
CA TYR A 52 -14.18 -13.23 14.78
C TYR A 52 -13.93 -14.64 14.22
N ASN A 53 -14.85 -15.13 13.39
CA ASN A 53 -14.73 -16.46 12.78
C ASN A 53 -13.39 -16.63 12.02
N HIS A 54 -12.99 -15.63 11.22
CA HIS A 54 -11.72 -15.69 10.49
C HIS A 54 -10.50 -15.71 11.40
N GLN A 55 -10.53 -15.06 12.57
CA GLN A 55 -9.43 -15.12 13.54
C GLN A 55 -9.25 -16.54 14.07
N TYR A 56 -10.36 -17.21 14.41
CA TYR A 56 -10.33 -18.59 14.88
C TYR A 56 -9.85 -19.57 13.79
N GLN A 57 -10.30 -19.38 12.54
CA GLN A 57 -9.83 -20.17 11.40
C GLN A 57 -8.32 -20.05 11.20
N VAL A 58 -7.77 -18.83 11.27
CA VAL A 58 -6.32 -18.59 11.20
C VAL A 58 -5.59 -19.36 12.29
N ILE A 59 -6.02 -19.24 13.55
CA ILE A 59 -5.39 -19.92 14.69
C ILE A 59 -5.40 -21.44 14.49
N ASN A 60 -6.53 -22.00 14.05
CA ASN A 60 -6.67 -23.44 13.83
C ASN A 60 -5.75 -23.96 12.71
N PHE A 61 -5.69 -23.28 11.56
CA PHE A 61 -4.79 -23.68 10.46
C PHE A 61 -3.32 -23.57 10.85
N LEU A 62 -2.94 -22.53 11.58
CA LEU A 62 -1.58 -22.39 12.10
C LEU A 62 -1.22 -23.50 13.08
N SER A 63 -2.13 -23.87 14.00
CA SER A 63 -1.94 -25.02 14.91
C SER A 63 -1.84 -26.37 14.19
N GLN A 64 -2.32 -26.48 12.94
CA GLN A 64 -2.15 -27.67 12.09
C GLN A 64 -0.83 -27.68 11.31
N GLY A 65 0.06 -26.70 11.51
CA GLY A 65 1.30 -26.59 10.77
C GLY A 65 1.16 -25.98 9.36
N LYS A 66 -0.03 -25.45 9.01
CA LYS A 66 -0.26 -24.82 7.71
C LYS A 66 0.18 -23.35 7.72
N SER A 67 0.62 -22.84 6.58
CA SER A 67 0.73 -21.40 6.34
C SER A 67 -0.66 -20.80 6.09
N VAL A 68 -0.83 -19.50 6.28
CA VAL A 68 -2.12 -18.83 6.11
C VAL A 68 -1.97 -17.52 5.35
N ILE A 69 -2.85 -17.30 4.36
CA ILE A 69 -3.00 -16.04 3.65
C ILE A 69 -4.29 -15.39 4.13
N ILE A 70 -4.17 -14.34 4.93
CA ILE A 70 -5.27 -13.57 5.47
C ILE A 70 -5.61 -12.46 4.49
N ASN A 71 -6.71 -12.64 3.73
CA ASN A 71 -7.23 -11.64 2.81
C ASN A 71 -8.47 -10.97 3.42
N ALA A 72 -8.24 -10.00 4.31
CA ALA A 72 -9.30 -9.39 5.10
C ALA A 72 -9.13 -7.87 5.23
N SER A 73 -10.24 -7.13 5.27
CA SER A 73 -10.22 -5.67 5.26
C SER A 73 -9.51 -5.07 6.49
N MET A 74 -9.15 -3.78 6.44
CA MET A 74 -8.55 -3.10 7.59
C MET A 74 -9.47 -3.15 8.81
N GLY A 75 -8.89 -3.22 10.02
CA GLY A 75 -9.68 -3.30 11.27
C GLY A 75 -10.30 -4.67 11.57
N SER A 76 -10.04 -5.71 10.78
CA SER A 76 -10.53 -7.08 11.02
C SER A 76 -9.77 -7.86 12.11
N GLY A 77 -8.83 -7.24 12.84
CA GLY A 77 -8.08 -7.91 13.89
C GLY A 77 -7.11 -9.01 13.39
N LYS A 78 -6.50 -8.77 12.22
CA LYS A 78 -5.54 -9.71 11.60
C LYS A 78 -4.28 -9.90 12.44
N THR A 79 -3.81 -8.83 13.09
CA THR A 79 -2.68 -8.86 14.02
C THR A 79 -2.97 -9.80 15.19
N GLU A 80 -4.14 -9.65 15.81
CA GLU A 80 -4.58 -10.50 16.92
C GLU A 80 -4.69 -11.98 16.53
N ALA A 81 -5.06 -12.29 15.28
CA ALA A 81 -5.22 -13.66 14.82
C ALA A 81 -3.91 -14.47 14.91
N TRP A 82 -2.83 -14.00 14.28
CA TRP A 82 -1.55 -14.70 14.31
C TRP A 82 -0.86 -14.56 15.67
N LEU A 83 -1.01 -13.42 16.33
CA LEU A 83 -0.38 -13.19 17.64
C LEU A 83 -0.96 -14.13 18.69
N THR A 84 -2.26 -14.39 18.67
CA THR A 84 -2.90 -15.34 19.59
C THR A 84 -2.33 -16.74 19.42
N HIS A 85 -2.05 -17.18 18.19
CA HIS A 85 -1.39 -18.46 17.95
C HIS A 85 0.03 -18.49 18.54
N VAL A 86 0.83 -17.43 18.31
CA VAL A 86 2.19 -17.31 18.90
C VAL A 86 2.13 -17.32 20.42
N LEU A 87 1.14 -16.68 21.04
CA LEU A 87 1.02 -16.60 22.49
C LEU A 87 0.54 -17.92 23.11
N LYS A 88 -0.39 -18.61 22.45
CA LYS A 88 -0.92 -19.92 22.88
C LYS A 88 0.17 -21.00 22.87
N GLU A 89 1.02 -21.02 21.87
CA GLU A 89 2.07 -22.04 21.71
C GLU A 89 3.43 -21.50 22.21
N ARG A 90 3.95 -22.05 23.31
CA ARG A 90 5.15 -21.50 23.98
C ARG A 90 6.41 -21.52 23.11
N GLU A 91 6.56 -22.55 22.28
CA GLU A 91 7.73 -22.79 21.43
C GLU A 91 7.77 -21.93 20.16
N ILE A 92 6.70 -21.16 19.89
CA ILE A 92 6.61 -20.39 18.64
C ILE A 92 7.33 -19.06 18.78
N ARG A 93 8.22 -18.82 17.82
CA ARG A 93 8.99 -17.60 17.70
C ARG A 93 8.73 -16.95 16.34
N ALA A 94 8.20 -15.74 16.37
CA ALA A 94 7.70 -15.06 15.17
C ALA A 94 8.66 -13.97 14.68
N LEU A 95 8.91 -13.96 13.36
CA LEU A 95 9.55 -12.86 12.65
C LEU A 95 8.49 -12.13 11.81
N ALA A 96 8.03 -10.99 12.29
CA ALA A 96 7.08 -10.13 11.59
C ALA A 96 7.81 -9.07 10.76
N ILE A 97 7.52 -9.01 9.47
CA ILE A 97 8.18 -8.15 8.50
C ILE A 97 7.14 -7.15 8.00
N TYR A 98 7.48 -5.88 8.16
CA TYR A 98 6.63 -4.76 7.77
C TYR A 98 7.26 -3.96 6.62
N PRO A 99 6.44 -3.39 5.73
CA PRO A 99 6.91 -2.59 4.60
C PRO A 99 7.63 -1.31 5.01
N THR A 100 7.25 -0.71 6.13
CA THR A 100 7.83 0.57 6.59
C THR A 100 8.22 0.51 8.06
N LYS A 101 9.28 1.26 8.42
CA LYS A 101 9.74 1.40 9.81
C LYS A 101 8.66 2.00 10.72
N ALA A 102 7.85 2.94 10.20
CA ALA A 102 6.78 3.56 10.96
C ALA A 102 5.70 2.54 11.33
N LEU A 103 5.28 1.70 10.38
CA LEU A 103 4.33 0.63 10.66
C LEU A 103 4.91 -0.41 11.63
N ALA A 104 6.18 -0.79 11.43
CA ALA A 104 6.87 -1.69 12.36
C ALA A 104 6.91 -1.13 13.78
N ASN A 105 7.15 0.17 13.94
CA ASN A 105 7.14 0.85 15.23
C ASN A 105 5.77 0.78 15.91
N ASP A 106 4.71 1.18 15.20
CA ASP A 106 3.36 1.20 15.75
C ASP A 106 2.90 -0.19 16.16
N GLN A 107 3.20 -1.20 15.33
CA GLN A 107 2.88 -2.59 15.69
C GLN A 107 3.76 -3.11 16.83
N ALA A 108 5.02 -2.67 16.95
CA ALA A 108 5.90 -3.08 18.05
C ALA A 108 5.32 -2.61 19.39
N HIS A 109 4.91 -1.35 19.49
CA HIS A 109 4.30 -0.81 20.70
C HIS A 109 2.95 -1.46 21.01
N ARG A 110 2.12 -1.70 19.99
CA ARG A 110 0.83 -2.38 20.18
C ARG A 110 1.02 -3.82 20.71
N ILE A 111 1.93 -4.57 20.10
CA ILE A 111 2.23 -5.95 20.50
C ILE A 111 2.92 -5.97 21.87
N ALA A 112 3.83 -5.02 22.14
CA ALA A 112 4.46 -4.84 23.44
C ALA A 112 3.44 -4.66 24.55
N LYS A 113 2.42 -3.81 24.33
CA LYS A 113 1.33 -3.60 25.28
C LYS A 113 0.61 -4.91 25.62
N TYR A 114 0.28 -5.72 24.62
CA TYR A 114 -0.40 -7.01 24.84
C TYR A 114 0.49 -7.99 25.61
N LEU A 115 1.75 -8.15 25.21
CA LEU A 115 2.66 -9.08 25.87
C LEU A 115 3.00 -8.65 27.30
N LYS A 116 3.22 -7.36 27.52
CA LYS A 116 3.44 -6.80 28.87
C LYS A 116 2.25 -7.06 29.78
N CYS A 117 1.02 -6.89 29.28
CA CYS A 117 -0.20 -7.21 30.03
C CYS A 117 -0.28 -8.70 30.40
N LEU A 118 0.20 -9.59 29.53
CA LEU A 118 0.26 -11.04 29.76
C LEU A 118 1.46 -11.48 30.63
N GLY A 119 2.25 -10.54 31.18
CA GLY A 119 3.36 -10.81 32.09
C GLY A 119 4.69 -11.15 31.42
N TYR A 120 4.83 -10.93 30.12
CA TYR A 120 6.12 -11.08 29.41
C TYR A 120 7.07 -9.91 29.72
N ASP A 121 8.38 -10.16 29.66
CA ASP A 121 9.42 -9.15 29.88
C ASP A 121 9.50 -8.23 28.65
N VAL A 122 8.82 -7.09 28.68
CA VAL A 122 8.84 -6.12 27.58
C VAL A 122 9.13 -4.73 28.11
N ASN A 123 10.13 -4.10 27.51
CA ASN A 123 10.62 -2.78 27.88
C ASN A 123 10.52 -1.82 26.67
N GLU A 124 10.15 -0.57 26.96
CA GLU A 124 9.90 0.47 25.95
C GLU A 124 10.64 1.76 26.34
N GLU A 125 11.47 2.27 25.43
CA GLU A 125 12.24 3.51 25.59
C GLU A 125 12.09 4.38 24.34
N GLY A 126 11.08 5.25 24.33
CA GLY A 126 10.76 6.06 23.16
C GLY A 126 10.31 5.19 21.99
N GLU A 127 11.12 5.11 20.93
CA GLU A 127 10.87 4.26 19.75
C GLU A 127 11.49 2.86 19.84
N ILE A 128 12.20 2.56 20.94
CA ILE A 128 12.92 1.31 21.15
C ILE A 128 12.02 0.36 21.95
N VAL A 129 11.84 -0.85 21.42
CA VAL A 129 11.09 -1.95 22.07
C VAL A 129 12.01 -3.17 22.13
N TYR A 130 12.20 -3.73 23.33
CA TYR A 130 13.09 -4.87 23.58
C TYR A 130 12.57 -5.80 24.69
N GLY A 131 13.21 -6.96 24.84
CA GLY A 131 12.75 -8.07 25.70
C GLY A 131 12.11 -9.19 24.87
N ASP A 132 10.93 -9.65 25.25
CA ASP A 132 10.13 -10.66 24.54
C ASP A 132 9.50 -10.14 23.24
N VAL A 133 9.41 -8.82 23.09
CA VAL A 133 9.10 -8.13 21.83
C VAL A 133 10.30 -7.29 21.44
N VAL A 134 10.76 -7.42 20.19
CA VAL A 134 11.89 -6.63 19.69
C VAL A 134 11.53 -5.93 18.40
N ARG A 135 11.72 -4.61 18.35
CA ARG A 135 11.78 -3.86 17.09
C ARG A 135 13.23 -3.85 16.60
N TYR A 136 13.51 -4.55 15.51
CA TYR A 136 14.84 -4.64 14.91
C TYR A 136 14.86 -4.07 13.51
N ASP A 137 15.30 -2.82 13.38
CA ASP A 137 15.47 -2.16 12.09
C ASP A 137 16.70 -1.23 12.09
N GLY A 138 16.95 -0.52 10.99
CA GLY A 138 18.10 0.38 10.86
C GLY A 138 18.15 1.55 11.86
N ASP A 139 17.08 1.82 12.61
CA ASP A 139 17.07 2.84 13.69
C ASP A 139 17.43 2.21 15.05
N THR A 140 17.30 0.90 15.22
CA THR A 140 17.51 0.18 16.50
C THR A 140 18.65 -0.83 16.49
N ASN A 141 19.25 -1.12 15.34
CA ASN A 141 20.22 -2.20 15.14
C ASN A 141 21.57 -2.06 15.87
N SER A 142 21.84 -0.90 16.47
CA SER A 142 23.05 -0.63 17.26
C SER A 142 22.78 -0.60 18.76
N ASN A 143 21.51 -0.68 19.18
CA ASN A 143 21.13 -0.64 20.59
C ASN A 143 21.47 -1.96 21.30
N LYS A 144 22.20 -1.89 22.42
CA LYS A 144 22.68 -3.07 23.15
C LYS A 144 21.53 -3.93 23.72
N ASN A 145 20.47 -3.30 24.22
CA ASN A 145 19.32 -4.00 24.79
C ASN A 145 18.52 -4.74 23.70
N VAL A 146 18.37 -4.11 22.53
CA VAL A 146 17.76 -4.72 21.35
C VAL A 146 18.57 -5.93 20.91
N LEU A 147 19.89 -5.75 20.69
CA LEU A 147 20.78 -6.83 20.25
C LEU A 147 20.82 -8.00 21.26
N GLY A 148 20.88 -7.70 22.56
CA GLY A 148 20.89 -8.71 23.62
C GLY A 148 19.57 -9.46 23.78
N SER A 149 18.48 -8.94 23.21
CA SER A 149 17.15 -9.58 23.23
C SER A 149 16.87 -10.43 22.00
N LEU A 150 17.64 -10.26 20.92
CA LEU A 150 17.36 -10.89 19.62
C LEU A 150 17.33 -12.41 19.64
N ASP A 151 18.04 -13.10 20.54
CA ASP A 151 18.05 -14.58 20.54
C ASP A 151 16.94 -15.19 21.40
N ARG A 152 16.32 -14.41 22.30
CA ARG A 152 15.26 -14.86 23.19
C ARG A 152 13.87 -14.33 22.84
N ALA A 153 13.79 -13.24 22.08
CA ALA A 153 12.53 -12.53 21.83
C ALA A 153 11.48 -13.41 21.15
N LYS A 154 10.28 -13.50 21.75
CA LYS A 154 9.15 -14.24 21.20
C LYS A 154 8.65 -13.66 19.87
N VAL A 155 8.65 -12.33 19.73
CA VAL A 155 8.24 -11.63 18.52
C VAL A 155 9.30 -10.62 18.11
N ILE A 156 9.86 -10.77 16.90
CA ILE A 156 10.76 -9.80 16.28
C ILE A 156 10.01 -9.09 15.16
N LEU A 157 9.95 -7.77 15.22
CA LEU A 157 9.43 -6.92 14.16
C LEU A 157 10.59 -6.31 13.38
N THR A 158 10.60 -6.44 12.06
CA THR A 158 11.68 -5.95 11.21
C THR A 158 11.14 -5.43 9.88
N ASN A 159 12.06 -5.07 8.97
CA ASN A 159 11.76 -4.76 7.59
C ASN A 159 12.74 -5.48 6.63
N PRO A 160 12.41 -5.55 5.33
CA PRO A 160 13.23 -6.30 4.36
C PRO A 160 14.66 -5.80 4.22
N GLU A 161 14.91 -4.49 4.31
CA GLU A 161 16.29 -3.96 4.25
C GLU A 161 17.14 -4.43 5.43
N MET A 162 16.57 -4.53 6.62
CA MET A 162 17.27 -5.05 7.79
C MET A 162 17.53 -6.55 7.68
N LEU A 163 16.59 -7.32 7.10
CA LEU A 163 16.80 -8.72 6.77
C LEU A 163 18.00 -8.91 5.83
N LEU A 164 18.09 -8.14 4.73
CA LEU A 164 19.26 -8.19 3.85
C LEU A 164 20.55 -7.81 4.58
N THR A 165 20.49 -6.82 5.47
CA THR A 165 21.64 -6.40 6.26
C THR A 165 22.21 -7.55 7.11
N GLU A 166 21.36 -8.37 7.73
CA GLU A 166 21.82 -9.54 8.49
C GLU A 166 22.33 -10.66 7.59
N ILE A 167 21.68 -10.91 6.45
CA ILE A 167 22.16 -11.87 5.44
C ILE A 167 23.58 -11.50 4.98
N LYS A 168 23.83 -10.21 4.70
CA LYS A 168 25.16 -9.72 4.31
C LYS A 168 26.22 -9.92 5.39
N LYS A 169 25.83 -9.91 6.68
CA LYS A 169 26.72 -10.22 7.81
C LYS A 169 26.91 -11.72 8.03
N GLY A 170 26.28 -12.58 7.24
CA GLY A 170 26.25 -14.03 7.46
C GLY A 170 25.44 -14.46 8.68
N LYS A 171 24.58 -13.57 9.20
CA LYS A 171 23.71 -13.84 10.36
C LYS A 171 22.33 -14.23 9.89
N ARG A 172 21.66 -15.07 10.68
CA ARG A 172 20.25 -15.45 10.50
C ARG A 172 19.53 -15.29 11.83
N PHE A 173 18.23 -14.99 11.77
CA PHE A 173 17.38 -15.07 12.95
C PHE A 173 17.22 -16.55 13.33
N LEU A 174 17.78 -16.94 14.48
CA LEU A 174 17.74 -18.32 14.96
C LEU A 174 16.38 -18.65 15.57
N GLY A 175 15.95 -19.91 15.50
CA GLY A 175 14.77 -20.42 16.19
C GLY A 175 13.41 -19.89 15.70
N VAL A 176 13.36 -19.12 14.60
CA VAL A 176 12.10 -18.63 14.02
C VAL A 176 11.31 -19.79 13.43
N SER A 177 10.07 -19.97 13.88
CA SER A 177 9.13 -21.01 13.41
C SER A 177 7.92 -20.43 12.67
N LEU A 178 7.70 -19.11 12.76
CA LEU A 178 6.64 -18.39 12.05
C LEU A 178 7.17 -17.09 11.43
N ILE A 179 6.90 -16.86 10.14
CA ILE A 179 7.16 -15.58 9.48
C ILE A 179 5.83 -14.91 9.17
N VAL A 180 5.69 -13.65 9.58
CA VAL A 180 4.50 -12.84 9.31
C VAL A 180 4.88 -11.74 8.32
N LEU A 181 4.15 -11.62 7.22
CA LEU A 181 4.27 -10.54 6.25
C LEU A 181 3.01 -9.68 6.33
N ASP A 182 3.13 -8.45 6.85
CA ASP A 182 1.98 -7.55 6.98
C ASP A 182 1.90 -6.53 5.84
N GLU A 183 0.68 -6.13 5.49
CA GLU A 183 0.35 -5.16 4.43
C GLU A 183 1.05 -5.50 3.09
N VAL A 184 1.00 -6.76 2.63
CA VAL A 184 1.74 -7.17 1.42
C VAL A 184 1.25 -6.49 0.14
N ASP A 185 0.04 -5.93 0.14
CA ASP A 185 -0.50 -5.08 -0.93
C ASP A 185 0.20 -3.71 -1.04
N PHE A 186 1.08 -3.37 -0.10
CA PHE A 186 2.04 -2.28 -0.24
C PHE A 186 3.05 -2.54 -1.36
N TYR A 187 3.45 -3.81 -1.54
CA TYR A 187 4.49 -4.17 -2.48
C TYR A 187 3.95 -4.27 -3.90
N GLU A 188 4.78 -3.88 -4.86
CA GLU A 188 4.54 -4.19 -6.27
C GLU A 188 4.78 -5.68 -6.53
N SER A 189 4.17 -6.22 -7.59
CA SER A 189 4.29 -7.61 -8.07
C SER A 189 5.72 -8.16 -8.02
N HIS A 190 6.69 -7.35 -8.45
CA HIS A 190 8.09 -7.74 -8.43
C HIS A 190 8.69 -7.80 -7.01
N SER A 191 8.41 -6.79 -6.20
CA SER A 191 8.94 -6.67 -4.83
C SER A 191 8.41 -7.75 -3.90
N ILE A 192 7.12 -8.08 -3.98
CA ILE A 192 6.53 -9.17 -3.19
C ILE A 192 7.12 -10.53 -3.60
N THR A 193 7.35 -10.73 -4.90
CA THR A 193 7.95 -11.96 -5.42
C THR A 193 9.37 -12.16 -4.88
N LEU A 194 10.20 -11.11 -4.92
CA LEU A 194 11.53 -11.15 -4.32
C LEU A 194 11.47 -11.41 -2.81
N LEU A 195 10.58 -10.74 -2.08
CA LEU A 195 10.45 -10.88 -0.63
C LEU A 195 10.12 -12.31 -0.21
N ILE A 196 9.02 -12.85 -0.73
CA ILE A 196 8.54 -14.17 -0.34
C ILE A 196 9.53 -15.25 -0.81
N SER A 197 10.08 -15.13 -2.03
CA SER A 197 11.04 -16.11 -2.55
C SER A 197 12.35 -16.10 -1.75
N THR A 198 12.84 -14.92 -1.37
CA THR A 198 14.04 -14.80 -0.52
C THR A 198 13.79 -15.40 0.86
N LEU A 199 12.63 -15.16 1.46
CA LEU A 199 12.28 -15.75 2.75
C LEU A 199 12.13 -17.26 2.67
N LYS A 200 11.52 -17.80 1.61
CA LYS A 200 11.40 -19.24 1.40
C LYS A 200 12.76 -19.90 1.19
N LEU A 201 13.69 -19.21 0.53
CA LEU A 201 15.08 -19.65 0.40
C LEU A 201 15.79 -19.71 1.76
N LEU A 202 15.64 -18.68 2.59
CA LEU A 202 16.31 -18.58 3.90
C LEU A 202 15.68 -19.47 4.97
N PHE A 203 14.37 -19.68 4.89
CA PHE A 203 13.54 -20.34 5.90
C PHE A 203 12.62 -21.39 5.24
N PRO A 204 13.18 -22.46 4.63
CA PRO A 204 12.41 -23.38 3.77
C PRO A 204 11.28 -24.11 4.49
N LYS A 205 11.46 -24.40 5.80
CA LYS A 205 10.54 -25.18 6.64
C LYS A 205 9.62 -24.33 7.53
N VAL A 206 9.70 -23.00 7.46
CA VAL A 206 8.95 -22.10 8.35
C VAL A 206 7.52 -21.86 7.83
N GLN A 207 6.56 -21.76 8.75
CA GLN A 207 5.19 -21.38 8.42
C GLN A 207 5.10 -19.89 8.09
N PHE A 208 4.25 -19.53 7.12
CA PHE A 208 4.02 -18.15 6.72
C PHE A 208 2.62 -17.69 7.13
N VAL A 209 2.52 -16.44 7.60
CA VAL A 209 1.27 -15.69 7.67
C VAL A 209 1.41 -14.50 6.74
N ILE A 210 0.66 -14.48 5.65
CA ILE A 210 0.63 -13.37 4.69
C ILE A 210 -0.64 -12.56 4.92
N ILE A 211 -0.51 -11.28 5.20
CA ILE A 211 -1.64 -10.41 5.52
C ILE A 211 -1.81 -9.36 4.42
N SER A 212 -3.01 -9.31 3.85
CA SER A 212 -3.41 -8.27 2.91
C SER A 212 -4.87 -7.86 3.08
N GLY A 213 -5.18 -6.60 2.77
CA GLY A 213 -6.56 -6.12 2.68
C GLY A 213 -7.14 -6.10 1.27
N THR A 214 -6.29 -6.22 0.24
CA THR A 214 -6.68 -5.95 -1.14
C THR A 214 -6.05 -6.91 -2.16
N LEU A 215 -5.53 -8.07 -1.72
CA LEU A 215 -4.93 -9.04 -2.64
C LEU A 215 -6.01 -9.72 -3.49
N SER A 216 -5.96 -9.57 -4.81
CA SER A 216 -7.00 -10.11 -5.71
C SER A 216 -6.73 -11.52 -6.24
N ASN A 217 -5.48 -11.99 -6.21
CA ASN A 217 -5.04 -13.33 -6.63
C ASN A 217 -4.26 -14.07 -5.52
N PRO A 218 -4.88 -14.36 -4.37
CA PRO A 218 -4.21 -15.09 -3.27
C PRO A 218 -3.85 -16.55 -3.61
N GLU A 219 -4.47 -17.14 -4.64
CA GLU A 219 -4.24 -18.53 -5.05
C GLU A 219 -2.79 -18.76 -5.54
N ASP A 220 -2.22 -17.81 -6.30
CA ASP A 220 -0.83 -17.91 -6.78
C ASP A 220 0.16 -18.03 -5.61
N LEU A 221 -0.11 -17.30 -4.51
CA LEU A 221 0.68 -17.39 -3.28
C LEU A 221 0.41 -18.71 -2.54
N LYS A 222 -0.83 -19.19 -2.53
CA LYS A 222 -1.18 -20.48 -1.90
C LYS A 222 -0.45 -21.63 -2.59
N GLU A 223 -0.45 -21.64 -3.92
CA GLU A 223 0.26 -22.63 -4.73
C GLU A 223 1.77 -22.58 -4.46
N PHE A 224 2.37 -21.39 -4.46
CA PHE A 224 3.79 -21.23 -4.17
C PHE A 224 4.20 -21.72 -2.77
N LEU A 225 3.36 -21.48 -1.76
CA LEU A 225 3.62 -21.92 -0.40
C LEU A 225 3.34 -23.43 -0.19
N GLN A 226 2.59 -24.08 -1.10
CA GLN A 226 2.19 -25.49 -1.13
C GLN A 226 1.30 -25.97 0.04
N ASN A 227 1.66 -25.65 1.28
CA ASN A 227 0.92 -25.98 2.49
C ASN A 227 0.32 -24.72 3.11
N ALA A 228 -0.60 -24.08 2.39
CA ALA A 228 -1.22 -22.82 2.81
C ALA A 228 -2.74 -22.83 2.66
N GLU A 229 -3.43 -22.06 3.51
CA GLU A 229 -4.88 -21.82 3.39
C GLU A 229 -5.18 -20.33 3.26
N ILE A 230 -6.21 -20.00 2.49
CA ILE A 230 -6.68 -18.63 2.32
C ILE A 230 -7.85 -18.41 3.26
N VAL A 231 -7.76 -17.39 4.11
CA VAL A 231 -8.82 -17.00 5.03
C VAL A 231 -9.28 -15.59 4.68
N GLY A 232 -10.54 -15.50 4.26
CA GLY A 232 -11.23 -14.23 4.05
C GLY A 232 -11.88 -13.72 5.33
N GLY A 233 -12.06 -12.40 5.43
CA GLY A 233 -12.79 -11.81 6.55
C GLY A 233 -13.10 -10.34 6.32
N ALA A 234 -14.23 -9.89 6.88
CA ALA A 234 -14.54 -8.47 6.92
C ALA A 234 -14.22 -7.91 8.30
N GLY A 235 -13.64 -6.72 8.35
CA GLY A 235 -13.59 -5.90 9.55
C GLY A 235 -14.93 -5.23 9.80
N PHE A 236 -15.14 -4.80 11.04
CA PHE A 236 -16.24 -3.91 11.37
C PHE A 236 -16.13 -2.61 10.55
N LYS A 237 -17.24 -2.22 9.91
CA LYS A 237 -17.37 -0.98 9.14
C LYS A 237 -18.73 -0.36 9.49
N PRO A 238 -18.81 0.84 10.07
CA PRO A 238 -20.07 1.57 10.23
C PRO A 238 -20.75 1.88 8.88
N GLU A 239 -21.99 2.39 8.91
CA GLU A 239 -22.62 2.98 7.72
C GLU A 239 -21.67 4.03 7.10
N THR A 240 -21.43 3.97 5.79
CA THR A 240 -20.62 4.98 5.09
C THR A 240 -21.54 5.88 4.28
N ARG A 241 -21.44 7.19 4.49
CA ARG A 241 -22.10 8.20 3.66
C ARG A 241 -21.10 8.79 2.68
N ILE A 242 -21.31 8.55 1.39
CA ILE A 242 -20.45 9.00 0.31
C ILE A 242 -21.10 10.22 -0.33
N TYR A 243 -20.43 11.36 -0.24
CA TYR A 243 -20.85 12.63 -0.82
C TYR A 243 -19.99 12.93 -2.05
N ILE A 244 -20.61 13.28 -3.18
CA ILE A 244 -19.91 13.87 -4.33
C ILE A 244 -20.35 15.33 -4.43
N VAL A 245 -19.39 16.24 -4.20
CA VAL A 245 -19.65 17.68 -4.31
C VAL A 245 -19.77 18.06 -5.77
N ILE A 246 -20.88 18.71 -6.13
CA ILE A 246 -21.15 19.18 -7.48
C ILE A 246 -20.56 20.58 -7.69
N GLY A 247 -20.91 21.52 -6.83
CA GLY A 247 -20.58 22.93 -6.97
C GLY A 247 -21.54 23.80 -6.15
N LYS A 248 -21.52 25.12 -6.36
CA LYS A 248 -22.41 26.03 -5.63
C LYS A 248 -23.88 25.84 -6.04
N GLU A 249 -24.75 25.73 -5.04
CA GLU A 249 -26.19 25.41 -5.17
C GLU A 249 -26.94 26.47 -5.98
N ASP A 250 -26.65 27.76 -5.72
CA ASP A 250 -27.25 28.90 -6.43
C ASP A 250 -26.95 28.88 -7.93
N LYS A 251 -25.68 28.63 -8.30
CA LYS A 251 -25.26 28.48 -9.70
C LYS A 251 -25.94 27.29 -10.35
N LEU A 252 -25.98 26.14 -9.67
CA LEU A 252 -26.61 24.93 -10.20
C LEU A 252 -28.12 25.13 -10.43
N ARG A 253 -28.81 25.83 -9.51
CA ARG A 253 -30.22 26.22 -9.69
C ARG A 253 -30.40 27.20 -10.84
N GLY A 254 -29.51 28.16 -11.00
CA GLY A 254 -29.48 29.09 -12.13
C GLY A 254 -29.46 28.34 -13.46
N VAL A 255 -28.51 27.41 -13.63
CA VAL A 255 -28.40 26.58 -14.85
C VAL A 255 -29.64 25.72 -15.05
N TYR A 256 -30.16 25.06 -14.01
CA TYR A 256 -31.38 24.27 -14.14
C TYR A 256 -32.56 25.12 -14.64
N ASN A 257 -32.76 26.31 -14.08
CA ASN A 257 -33.86 27.18 -14.44
C ASN A 257 -33.71 27.77 -15.85
N GLU A 258 -32.49 28.16 -16.25
CA GLU A 258 -32.22 28.68 -17.61
C GLU A 258 -32.46 27.61 -18.68
N TYR A 259 -32.02 26.38 -18.42
CA TYR A 259 -32.08 25.28 -19.40
C TYR A 259 -33.21 24.28 -19.17
N ARG A 260 -34.17 24.61 -18.29
CA ARG A 260 -35.23 23.68 -17.85
C ARG A 260 -35.93 22.98 -19.00
N ASN A 261 -36.38 23.74 -19.99
CA ASN A 261 -37.11 23.21 -21.16
C ASN A 261 -36.27 22.21 -21.95
N ILE A 262 -34.97 22.49 -22.13
CA ILE A 262 -34.04 21.61 -22.87
C ILE A 262 -33.73 20.36 -22.04
N ILE A 263 -33.48 20.54 -20.74
CA ILE A 263 -33.19 19.48 -19.78
C ILE A 263 -34.36 18.49 -19.72
N GLU A 264 -35.59 18.99 -19.63
CA GLU A 264 -36.81 18.20 -19.60
C GLU A 264 -37.08 17.52 -20.95
N SER A 265 -37.05 18.26 -22.07
CA SER A 265 -37.44 17.73 -23.37
C SER A 265 -36.43 16.72 -23.95
N LYS A 266 -35.13 16.92 -23.72
CA LYS A 266 -34.06 16.08 -24.32
C LYS A 266 -33.57 14.99 -23.39
N TYR A 267 -33.62 15.20 -22.09
CA TYR A 267 -33.03 14.29 -21.10
C TYR A 267 -34.06 13.73 -20.11
N GLY A 268 -35.33 14.15 -20.19
CA GLY A 268 -36.41 13.61 -19.37
C GLY A 268 -36.26 13.93 -17.88
N ILE A 269 -35.61 15.05 -17.54
CA ILE A 269 -35.37 15.47 -16.16
C ILE A 269 -36.36 16.58 -15.80
N GLY A 270 -37.39 16.24 -15.02
CA GLY A 270 -38.54 17.11 -14.78
C GLY A 270 -38.46 17.96 -13.51
N SER A 271 -37.51 17.67 -12.61
CA SER A 271 -37.35 18.37 -11.34
C SER A 271 -35.89 18.74 -11.05
N TYR A 272 -35.70 19.73 -10.17
CA TYR A 272 -34.35 20.12 -9.75
C TYR A 272 -33.63 19.01 -8.97
N ASP A 273 -34.34 18.26 -8.13
CA ASP A 273 -33.72 17.15 -7.38
C ASP A 273 -33.26 16.04 -8.32
N GLU A 274 -34.09 15.68 -9.30
CA GLU A 274 -33.69 14.74 -10.35
C GLU A 274 -32.52 15.27 -11.19
N PHE A 275 -32.51 16.57 -11.48
CA PHE A 275 -31.39 17.22 -12.16
C PHE A 275 -30.12 17.11 -11.33
N LYS A 276 -30.15 17.48 -10.05
CA LYS A 276 -29.02 17.41 -9.13
C LYS A 276 -28.44 15.99 -9.04
N ASP A 277 -29.28 14.96 -9.05
CA ASP A 277 -28.84 13.57 -9.01
C ASP A 277 -28.20 13.11 -10.34
N LYS A 278 -28.69 13.62 -11.48
CA LYS A 278 -28.24 13.20 -12.83
C LYS A 278 -27.24 14.15 -13.48
N VAL A 279 -26.99 15.34 -12.92
CA VAL A 279 -26.27 16.43 -13.60
C VAL A 279 -24.84 16.06 -13.97
N ILE A 280 -24.16 15.28 -13.13
CA ILE A 280 -22.81 14.80 -13.44
C ILE A 280 -22.86 13.96 -14.72
N GLY A 281 -23.78 12.99 -14.80
CA GLY A 281 -23.91 12.14 -15.99
C GLY A 281 -24.38 12.90 -17.24
N LEU A 282 -25.28 13.87 -17.06
CA LEU A 282 -25.67 14.79 -18.12
C LEU A 282 -24.45 15.53 -18.68
N TYR A 283 -23.56 16.04 -17.83
CA TYR A 283 -22.37 16.74 -18.27
C TYR A 283 -21.41 15.86 -19.06
N TYR A 284 -21.19 14.61 -18.64
CA TYR A 284 -20.38 13.68 -19.44
C TYR A 284 -21.04 13.35 -20.79
N ASN A 285 -22.36 13.18 -20.85
CA ASN A 285 -23.06 12.99 -22.11
C ASN A 285 -22.91 14.21 -23.03
N LEU A 286 -22.92 15.42 -22.45
CA LEU A 286 -22.67 16.67 -23.17
C LEU A 286 -21.22 16.76 -23.66
N LEU A 287 -20.25 16.09 -23.05
CA LEU A 287 -18.87 16.05 -23.56
C LEU A 287 -18.79 15.36 -24.93
N ALA A 288 -19.64 14.36 -25.17
CA ALA A 288 -19.72 13.59 -26.41
C ALA A 288 -20.58 14.26 -27.49
N SER A 289 -21.34 15.31 -27.14
CA SER A 289 -22.24 16.03 -28.06
C SER A 289 -21.74 17.46 -28.33
N ASN A 290 -22.03 18.03 -29.50
CA ASN A 290 -21.62 19.40 -29.88
C ASN A 290 -22.37 20.54 -29.13
N SER A 291 -22.84 20.32 -27.90
CA SER A 291 -23.52 21.35 -27.11
C SER A 291 -22.51 22.26 -26.41
N SER A 292 -22.38 23.52 -26.83
CA SER A 292 -21.32 24.41 -26.35
C SER A 292 -21.67 25.19 -25.07
N LYS A 293 -22.91 25.73 -24.92
CA LYS A 293 -23.24 26.65 -23.82
C LYS A 293 -23.59 25.96 -22.48
N LEU A 294 -24.59 25.07 -22.46
CA LEU A 294 -24.94 24.28 -21.25
C LEU A 294 -23.75 23.49 -20.72
N ARG A 295 -22.94 22.92 -21.61
CA ARG A 295 -21.71 22.21 -21.25
C ARG A 295 -20.70 23.14 -20.57
N ALA A 296 -20.48 24.34 -21.11
CA ALA A 296 -19.54 25.29 -20.54
C ALA A 296 -19.96 25.72 -19.12
N GLU A 297 -21.25 26.06 -18.94
CA GLU A 297 -21.78 26.46 -17.63
C GLU A 297 -21.73 25.34 -16.60
N LEU A 298 -22.07 24.10 -17.00
CA LEU A 298 -21.91 22.95 -16.12
C LEU A 298 -20.43 22.66 -15.81
N GLY A 299 -19.54 22.82 -16.80
CA GLY A 299 -18.10 22.69 -16.61
C GLY A 299 -17.55 23.67 -15.57
N ASP A 300 -17.98 24.93 -15.61
CA ASP A 300 -17.61 25.96 -14.63
C ASP A 300 -18.12 25.67 -13.21
N ILE A 301 -19.21 24.91 -13.08
CA ILE A 301 -19.74 24.47 -11.78
C ILE A 301 -18.90 23.31 -11.22
N PHE A 302 -18.58 22.32 -12.06
CA PHE A 302 -17.84 21.12 -11.63
C PHE A 302 -16.35 21.33 -11.42
N ASP A 303 -15.75 22.33 -12.08
CA ASP A 303 -14.35 22.69 -11.88
C ASP A 303 -14.20 23.49 -10.57
N LEU A 304 -14.30 22.78 -9.44
CA LEU A 304 -14.13 23.34 -8.11
C LEU A 304 -12.78 24.06 -8.03
N LYS A 305 -12.83 25.39 -7.91
CA LYS A 305 -11.62 26.21 -7.90
C LYS A 305 -10.97 26.10 -6.53
N LYS A 306 -9.69 26.51 -6.47
CA LYS A 306 -8.93 26.55 -5.20
C LYS A 306 -9.69 27.25 -4.05
N PRO A 307 -10.35 28.41 -4.25
CA PRO A 307 -11.13 29.06 -3.19
C PRO A 307 -12.28 28.20 -2.66
N ASP A 308 -12.97 27.45 -3.52
CA ASP A 308 -14.07 26.57 -3.11
C ASP A 308 -13.58 25.45 -2.20
N ILE A 309 -12.48 24.81 -2.58
CA ILE A 309 -11.85 23.76 -1.78
C ILE A 309 -11.38 24.33 -0.44
N GLU A 310 -10.74 25.50 -0.44
CA GLU A 310 -10.29 26.15 0.78
C GLU A 310 -11.44 26.50 1.73
N GLU A 311 -12.57 26.99 1.21
CA GLU A 311 -13.78 27.27 1.98
C GLU A 311 -14.32 26.01 2.65
N ILE A 312 -14.49 24.93 1.87
CA ILE A 312 -14.96 23.63 2.37
C ILE A 312 -14.03 23.10 3.46
N LEU A 313 -12.72 23.12 3.25
CA LEU A 313 -11.74 22.60 4.19
C LEU A 313 -11.63 23.45 5.46
N LYS A 314 -11.80 24.78 5.38
CA LYS A 314 -11.88 25.65 6.57
C LYS A 314 -13.06 25.28 7.45
N ALA A 315 -14.21 24.96 6.85
CA ALA A 315 -15.38 24.53 7.62
C ALA A 315 -15.13 23.18 8.34
N TYR A 316 -14.50 22.22 7.66
CA TYR A 316 -14.09 20.96 8.31
C TYR A 316 -13.06 21.18 9.43
N LYS A 317 -12.11 22.11 9.26
CA LYS A 317 -11.17 22.49 10.32
C LYS A 317 -11.88 22.99 11.59
N GLY A 318 -13.05 23.63 11.45
CA GLY A 318 -13.88 24.06 12.58
C GLY A 318 -14.57 22.93 13.36
N CYS A 319 -14.59 21.69 12.84
CA CYS A 319 -15.22 20.55 13.51
C CYS A 319 -14.43 20.09 14.75
N LYS A 320 -14.95 20.32 15.95
CA LYS A 320 -14.33 19.76 17.16
C LYS A 320 -14.55 18.24 17.21
N VAL A 321 -13.54 17.50 17.69
CA VAL A 321 -13.54 16.05 18.02
C VAL A 321 -13.35 15.06 16.85
N GLU A 322 -13.85 15.33 15.65
CA GLU A 322 -13.86 14.34 14.57
C GLU A 322 -12.64 14.46 13.65
N VAL A 323 -11.78 13.42 13.61
CA VAL A 323 -10.62 13.39 12.72
C VAL A 323 -11.06 13.25 11.24
N THR A 324 -10.56 14.17 10.41
CA THR A 324 -10.74 14.26 8.96
C THR A 324 -9.39 14.10 8.25
N ILE A 325 -9.29 13.13 7.35
CA ILE A 325 -8.08 12.92 6.53
C ILE A 325 -8.37 13.43 5.12
N VAL A 326 -7.52 14.33 4.61
CA VAL A 326 -7.62 14.86 3.25
C VAL A 326 -6.53 14.26 2.38
N PHE A 327 -6.92 13.44 1.41
CA PHE A 327 -5.99 12.86 0.43
C PHE A 327 -5.89 13.75 -0.81
N SER A 328 -4.69 14.25 -1.09
CA SER A 328 -4.36 14.94 -2.33
C SER A 328 -3.77 13.98 -3.38
N ARG A 329 -3.66 14.45 -4.63
CA ARG A 329 -3.05 13.70 -5.75
C ARG A 329 -1.53 13.72 -5.70
N GLY A 330 -0.94 14.71 -5.05
CA GLY A 330 0.51 14.87 -4.96
C GLY A 330 0.96 15.81 -3.84
N ILE A 331 2.27 15.81 -3.56
CA ILE A 331 2.88 16.60 -2.48
C ILE A 331 2.73 18.10 -2.73
N ASN A 332 2.92 18.55 -3.98
CA ASN A 332 2.81 19.98 -4.31
C ASN A 332 1.38 20.48 -4.10
N GLU A 333 0.37 19.70 -4.52
CA GLU A 333 -1.04 20.00 -4.30
C GLU A 333 -1.35 20.03 -2.80
N CYS A 334 -0.91 19.02 -2.04
CA CYS A 334 -1.02 18.94 -0.58
C CYS A 334 -0.51 20.23 0.08
N ASP A 335 0.73 20.63 -0.19
CA ASP A 335 1.35 21.81 0.41
C ASP A 335 0.67 23.11 -0.01
N SER A 336 0.14 23.16 -1.24
CA SER A 336 -0.54 24.35 -1.76
C SER A 336 -1.84 24.70 -1.04
N TYR A 337 -2.49 23.71 -0.41
CA TYR A 337 -3.68 23.90 0.45
C TYR A 337 -3.32 23.88 1.94
N SER A 338 -2.38 23.02 2.35
CA SER A 338 -1.97 22.86 3.74
C SER A 338 -1.45 24.16 4.36
N ARG A 339 -0.53 24.86 3.68
CA ARG A 339 0.13 26.06 4.23
C ARG A 339 -0.84 27.24 4.41
N PRO A 340 -1.63 27.64 3.40
CA PRO A 340 -2.56 28.78 3.55
C PRO A 340 -3.66 28.51 4.59
N LEU A 341 -4.07 27.25 4.74
CA LEU A 341 -5.11 26.86 5.68
C LEU A 341 -4.59 26.59 7.10
N GLY A 342 -3.26 26.53 7.30
CA GLY A 342 -2.65 26.09 8.55
C GLY A 342 -3.15 24.70 8.97
N ILE A 343 -3.32 23.80 8.00
CA ILE A 343 -3.67 22.39 8.23
C ILE A 343 -2.36 21.60 8.08
N PRO A 344 -1.98 20.73 9.03
CA PRO A 344 -0.73 19.98 8.94
C PRO A 344 -0.72 19.05 7.71
N SER A 345 0.44 18.93 7.06
CA SER A 345 0.66 17.95 5.99
C SER A 345 1.49 16.76 6.49
N HIS A 346 1.12 15.57 6.05
CA HIS A 346 1.78 14.32 6.40
C HIS A 346 2.16 13.58 5.11
N HIS A 347 3.44 13.64 4.73
CA HIS A 347 4.00 12.95 3.56
C HIS A 347 5.51 12.71 3.71
N SER A 348 6.11 11.96 2.77
CA SER A 348 7.51 11.52 2.85
C SER A 348 8.55 12.65 2.98
N LYS A 349 8.28 13.84 2.42
CA LYS A 349 9.16 15.02 2.58
C LYS A 349 9.07 15.71 3.96
N VAL A 350 8.06 15.39 4.78
CA VAL A 350 7.95 15.93 6.14
C VAL A 350 8.88 15.16 7.09
N LYS A 351 9.62 15.90 7.92
CA LYS A 351 10.59 15.31 8.86
C LYS A 351 9.90 14.31 9.78
N LYS A 352 10.57 13.21 10.12
CA LYS A 352 10.03 12.14 10.98
C LYS A 352 9.49 12.68 12.32
N LYS A 353 10.26 13.56 12.98
CA LYS A 353 9.86 14.21 14.24
C LYS A 353 8.56 15.01 14.11
N GLU A 354 8.38 15.72 13.00
CA GLU A 354 7.18 16.52 12.75
C GLU A 354 5.96 15.64 12.46
N ARG A 355 6.15 14.56 11.67
CA ARG A 355 5.11 13.55 11.43
C ARG A 355 4.62 12.92 12.73
N PHE A 356 5.54 12.54 13.61
CA PHE A 356 5.22 12.02 14.95
C PHE A 356 4.36 13.01 15.77
N TRP A 357 4.70 14.30 15.77
CA TRP A 357 3.90 15.31 16.47
C TRP A 357 2.51 15.48 15.86
N ILE A 358 2.39 15.40 14.53
CA ILE A 358 1.09 15.45 13.85
C ILE A 358 0.23 14.24 14.24
N GLU A 359 0.78 13.03 14.20
CA GLU A 359 0.12 11.79 14.61
C GLU A 359 -0.36 11.86 16.07
N LYS A 360 0.53 12.30 16.98
CA LYS A 360 0.21 12.51 18.39
C LYS A 360 -0.91 13.54 18.58
N ASN A 361 -0.83 14.68 17.89
CA ASN A 361 -1.85 15.73 18.00
C ASN A 361 -3.21 15.27 17.45
N LEU A 362 -3.24 14.42 16.41
CA LEU A 362 -4.47 13.80 15.90
C LEU A 362 -5.07 12.85 16.95
N ARG A 363 -4.25 11.97 17.52
CA ARG A 363 -4.68 11.01 18.55
C ARG A 363 -5.21 11.69 19.82
N GLU A 364 -4.55 12.77 20.25
CA GLU A 364 -4.94 13.57 21.42
C GLU A 364 -6.09 14.56 21.13
N GLY A 365 -6.62 14.61 19.90
CA GLY A 365 -7.69 15.53 19.51
C GLY A 365 -7.29 17.01 19.49
N LYS A 366 -5.99 17.31 19.52
CA LYS A 366 -5.44 18.68 19.41
C LYS A 366 -5.53 19.24 17.99
N THR A 367 -5.53 18.37 17.00
CA THR A 367 -5.89 18.69 15.62
C THR A 367 -6.92 17.69 15.12
N ASN A 368 -7.87 18.17 14.34
CA ASN A 368 -8.99 17.38 13.81
C ASN A 368 -8.87 17.14 12.30
N ILE A 369 -7.90 17.75 11.62
CA ILE A 369 -7.74 17.62 10.17
C ILE A 369 -6.26 17.54 9.79
N VAL A 370 -5.97 16.71 8.79
CA VAL A 370 -4.62 16.49 8.26
C VAL A 370 -4.66 16.24 6.76
N PHE A 371 -3.69 16.82 6.05
CA PHE A 371 -3.43 16.50 4.65
C PHE A 371 -2.46 15.34 4.50
N THR A 372 -2.65 14.52 3.49
CA THR A 372 -1.70 13.46 3.14
C THR A 372 -1.78 13.11 1.66
N VAL A 373 -0.79 12.36 1.18
CA VAL A 373 -0.77 11.83 -0.19
C VAL A 373 -0.89 10.31 -0.15
N ARG A 374 0.08 9.66 0.51
CA ARG A 374 0.15 8.20 0.64
C ARG A 374 0.49 7.70 2.04
N THR A 375 1.17 8.50 2.85
CA THR A 375 1.75 8.00 4.11
C THR A 375 0.68 7.64 5.15
N LEU A 376 -0.45 8.36 5.21
CA LEU A 376 -1.59 7.95 6.04
C LEU A 376 -2.55 6.98 5.34
N GLN A 377 -2.24 6.51 4.12
CA GLN A 377 -2.91 5.31 3.59
C GLN A 377 -2.44 4.06 4.34
N GLN A 378 -1.35 4.14 5.10
CA GLN A 378 -0.72 3.04 5.84
C GLN A 378 -1.27 2.90 7.25
N GLY A 379 -1.10 1.71 7.84
CA GLY A 379 -1.52 1.24 9.18
C GLY A 379 -1.20 2.11 10.40
N ILE A 380 -0.74 3.35 10.21
CA ILE A 380 -0.32 4.28 11.25
C ILE A 380 -1.50 4.64 12.14
N ASP A 381 -1.26 4.61 13.46
CA ASP A 381 -2.26 4.98 14.44
C ASP A 381 -2.36 6.51 14.59
N ILE A 382 -3.36 7.08 13.94
CA ILE A 382 -3.74 8.51 14.06
C ILE A 382 -5.05 8.69 14.84
N GLY A 383 -5.48 7.67 15.58
CA GLY A 383 -6.82 7.62 16.18
C GLY A 383 -7.93 7.28 15.16
N ILE A 384 -9.17 7.51 15.57
CA ILE A 384 -10.34 7.08 14.80
C ILE A 384 -10.81 8.20 13.89
N ALA A 385 -10.51 8.09 12.59
CA ALA A 385 -11.05 9.01 11.61
C ALA A 385 -12.54 8.76 11.41
N LYS A 386 -13.32 9.85 11.40
CA LYS A 386 -14.73 9.81 10.98
C LYS A 386 -14.88 10.06 9.50
N ARG A 387 -13.99 10.88 8.92
CA ARG A 387 -14.13 11.39 7.57
C ARG A 387 -12.86 11.25 6.75
N VAL A 388 -13.05 10.88 5.50
CA VAL A 388 -12.03 10.96 4.46
C VAL A 388 -12.51 11.90 3.37
N ILE A 389 -11.69 12.88 3.01
CA ILE A 389 -11.91 13.77 1.88
C ILE A 389 -10.92 13.40 0.78
N HIS A 390 -11.43 13.13 -0.42
CA HIS A 390 -10.61 12.84 -1.61
C HIS A 390 -10.60 14.07 -2.50
N LEU A 391 -9.43 14.67 -2.69
CA LEU A 391 -9.20 15.65 -3.77
C LEU A 391 -8.99 14.88 -5.07
N GLY A 392 -10.08 14.60 -5.77
CA GLY A 392 -10.13 13.67 -6.88
C GLY A 392 -9.99 12.20 -6.46
N ILE A 393 -10.40 11.29 -7.34
CA ILE A 393 -10.40 9.84 -7.07
C ILE A 393 -9.00 9.28 -7.38
N PRO A 394 -8.39 8.47 -6.49
CA PRO A 394 -7.08 7.86 -6.76
C PRO A 394 -7.15 6.90 -7.94
N LYS A 395 -6.10 6.80 -8.77
CA LYS A 395 -6.11 6.01 -10.02
C LYS A 395 -6.53 4.54 -9.83
N LEU A 396 -6.10 3.93 -8.73
CA LEU A 396 -6.28 2.51 -8.46
C LEU A 396 -7.40 2.26 -7.45
N VAL A 397 -8.15 1.17 -7.63
CA VAL A 397 -9.20 0.74 -6.69
C VAL A 397 -8.59 0.40 -5.35
N LYS A 398 -7.45 -0.29 -5.31
CA LYS A 398 -6.75 -0.61 -4.06
C LYS A 398 -6.43 0.64 -3.24
N ASP A 399 -5.99 1.72 -3.91
CA ASP A 399 -5.64 2.98 -3.24
C ASP A 399 -6.89 3.64 -2.66
N PHE A 400 -8.04 3.55 -3.33
CA PHE A 400 -9.31 4.05 -2.83
C PHE A 400 -9.74 3.28 -1.59
N LEU A 401 -9.73 1.94 -1.64
CA LEU A 401 -10.11 1.08 -0.51
C LEU A 401 -9.18 1.27 0.70
N GLN A 402 -7.87 1.44 0.48
CA GLN A 402 -6.92 1.71 1.55
C GLN A 402 -7.15 3.08 2.21
N ARG A 403 -7.53 4.12 1.44
CA ARG A 403 -7.92 5.43 1.98
C ARG A 403 -9.21 5.32 2.80
N GLU A 404 -10.20 4.63 2.26
CA GLU A 404 -11.50 4.42 2.90
C GLU A 404 -11.39 3.55 4.16
N GLY A 405 -10.44 2.62 4.22
CA GLY A 405 -10.15 1.79 5.41
C GLY A 405 -9.51 2.54 6.58
N ARG A 406 -9.29 3.86 6.46
CA ARG A 406 -8.74 4.72 7.52
C ARG A 406 -9.78 5.27 8.48
N LYS A 407 -11.07 5.14 8.18
CA LYS A 407 -12.17 5.58 9.04
C LYS A 407 -12.93 4.41 9.66
N GLY A 408 -13.69 4.69 10.73
CA GLY A 408 -14.72 3.78 11.23
C GLY A 408 -14.19 2.52 11.92
N ARG A 409 -13.34 2.69 12.93
CA ARG A 409 -12.74 1.58 13.71
C ARG A 409 -13.29 1.43 15.14
N SER A 410 -14.24 2.28 15.55
CA SER A 410 -14.95 2.17 16.84
C SER A 410 -16.39 1.74 16.64
N LEU A 411 -16.89 0.89 17.53
CA LEU A 411 -18.32 0.57 17.63
C LEU A 411 -19.17 1.79 18.02
N ASP A 412 -18.56 2.81 18.62
CA ASP A 412 -19.24 4.03 19.08
C ASP A 412 -19.50 5.06 17.97
N ILE A 413 -19.18 4.73 16.72
CA ILE A 413 -19.41 5.61 15.57
C ILE A 413 -20.63 5.13 14.80
N ASP A 414 -21.70 5.93 14.81
CA ASP A 414 -22.94 5.64 14.09
C ASP A 414 -22.72 5.52 12.57
N PHE A 415 -21.94 6.44 12.01
CA PHE A 415 -21.62 6.48 10.58
C PHE A 415 -20.30 7.22 10.32
N VAL A 416 -19.69 6.91 9.18
CA VAL A 416 -18.50 7.56 8.64
C VAL A 416 -18.79 8.23 7.31
N GLU A 417 -17.92 9.14 6.89
CA GLU A 417 -18.15 9.93 5.69
C GLU A 417 -16.99 9.84 4.69
N SER A 418 -17.32 9.77 3.40
CA SER A 418 -16.41 9.98 2.27
C SER A 418 -16.88 11.24 1.55
N VAL A 419 -16.00 12.21 1.37
CA VAL A 419 -16.32 13.42 0.59
C VAL A 419 -15.41 13.44 -0.62
N ILE A 420 -16.01 13.29 -1.80
CA ILE A 420 -15.31 13.39 -3.07
C ILE A 420 -15.43 14.84 -3.54
N LEU A 421 -14.29 15.51 -3.68
CA LEU A 421 -14.17 16.79 -4.36
C LEU A 421 -13.63 16.49 -5.78
N PRO A 422 -14.47 16.50 -6.82
CA PRO A 422 -14.02 16.23 -8.18
C PRO A 422 -12.89 17.19 -8.60
N MET A 423 -11.89 16.66 -9.29
CA MET A 423 -10.73 17.42 -9.76
C MET A 423 -10.57 17.25 -11.26
N GLY A 424 -11.35 18.03 -12.01
CA GLY A 424 -11.49 17.90 -13.45
C GLY A 424 -12.31 16.67 -13.87
N LEU A 425 -12.19 16.29 -15.14
CA LEU A 425 -12.87 15.13 -15.71
C LEU A 425 -12.30 13.82 -15.17
N ASP A 426 -13.18 13.02 -14.59
CA ASP A 426 -12.89 11.69 -14.08
C ASP A 426 -13.93 10.67 -14.61
N PRO A 427 -13.53 9.73 -15.50
CA PRO A 427 -14.44 8.73 -16.05
C PRO A 427 -15.17 7.88 -15.01
N ARG A 428 -14.65 7.79 -13.78
CA ARG A 428 -15.30 7.05 -12.68
C ARG A 428 -16.52 7.76 -12.11
N LEU A 429 -16.78 8.99 -12.55
CA LEU A 429 -17.97 9.77 -12.23
C LEU A 429 -18.91 9.91 -13.43
N ILE A 430 -18.72 9.13 -14.51
CA ILE A 430 -19.49 9.30 -15.76
C ILE A 430 -21.01 9.20 -15.59
N GLN A 431 -21.51 8.44 -14.61
CA GLN A 431 -22.91 8.40 -14.18
C GLN A 431 -23.05 8.81 -12.71
N GLY A 432 -22.21 9.74 -12.26
CA GLY A 432 -22.17 10.21 -10.88
C GLY A 432 -21.82 9.09 -9.89
N ILE A 433 -22.63 8.97 -8.83
CA ILE A 433 -22.37 8.06 -7.72
C ILE A 433 -22.42 6.59 -8.12
N GLU A 434 -23.23 6.23 -9.12
CA GLU A 434 -23.36 4.84 -9.58
C GLU A 434 -22.07 4.33 -10.22
N SER A 435 -21.41 5.15 -11.05
CA SER A 435 -20.10 4.78 -11.62
C SER A 435 -19.03 4.61 -10.55
N LEU A 436 -19.02 5.48 -9.53
CA LEU A 436 -18.09 5.36 -8.41
C LEU A 436 -18.36 4.08 -7.61
N ARG A 437 -19.62 3.75 -7.38
CA ARG A 437 -20.06 2.53 -6.70
C ARG A 437 -19.66 1.28 -7.46
N VAL A 438 -19.89 1.25 -8.78
CA VAL A 438 -19.46 0.13 -9.61
C VAL A 438 -17.94 -0.01 -9.57
N TRP A 439 -17.21 1.08 -9.83
CA TRP A 439 -15.74 1.06 -9.86
C TRP A 439 -15.11 0.64 -8.53
N SER A 440 -15.60 1.15 -7.40
CA SER A 440 -15.06 0.83 -6.07
C SER A 440 -15.37 -0.60 -5.59
N ASN A 441 -16.35 -1.27 -6.20
CA ASN A 441 -16.68 -2.67 -5.92
C ASN A 441 -15.99 -3.67 -6.87
N ILE A 442 -15.23 -3.19 -7.85
CA ILE A 442 -14.38 -4.08 -8.68
C ILE A 442 -13.27 -4.65 -7.79
N LYS A 443 -12.80 -5.87 -8.11
CA LYS A 443 -11.65 -6.45 -7.42
C LYS A 443 -10.43 -5.51 -7.57
N PRO A 444 -9.65 -5.31 -6.49
CA PRO A 444 -8.40 -4.57 -6.58
C PRO A 444 -7.45 -5.14 -7.64
N GLU A 445 -6.53 -4.32 -8.11
CA GLU A 445 -5.58 -4.69 -9.15
C GLU A 445 -4.75 -5.93 -8.75
N ALA A 446 -4.57 -6.85 -9.70
CA ALA A 446 -3.82 -8.10 -9.48
C ALA A 446 -2.34 -7.84 -9.15
N VAL A 447 -1.86 -8.52 -8.11
CA VAL A 447 -0.46 -8.55 -7.74
C VAL A 447 0.13 -9.82 -8.33
N ILE A 448 0.75 -9.69 -9.50
CA ILE A 448 1.28 -10.84 -10.24
C ILE A 448 2.48 -11.41 -9.49
N PHE A 449 2.35 -12.66 -9.01
CA PHE A 449 3.43 -13.37 -8.35
C PHE A 449 4.16 -14.24 -9.38
N ASN A 450 5.29 -13.74 -9.90
CA ASN A 450 6.02 -14.39 -10.99
C ASN A 450 7.42 -14.85 -10.55
N VAL A 451 7.49 -16.04 -9.98
CA VAL A 451 8.74 -16.68 -9.55
C VAL A 451 9.64 -17.10 -10.72
N ASP A 452 9.08 -17.20 -11.92
CA ASP A 452 9.82 -17.54 -13.11
C ASP A 452 10.57 -16.38 -13.76
N SER A 453 10.36 -15.15 -13.26
CA SER A 453 11.13 -13.97 -13.66
C SER A 453 12.64 -14.27 -13.62
N LEU A 454 13.30 -14.04 -14.77
CA LEU A 454 14.76 -14.16 -14.87
C LEU A 454 15.46 -13.26 -13.86
N TYR A 455 14.89 -12.09 -13.56
CA TYR A 455 15.44 -11.19 -12.56
C TYR A 455 15.39 -11.79 -11.15
N VAL A 456 14.25 -12.38 -10.78
CA VAL A 456 14.09 -13.07 -9.49
C VAL A 456 15.09 -14.22 -9.38
N LYS A 457 15.23 -15.02 -10.44
CA LYS A 457 16.23 -16.12 -10.50
C LYS A 457 17.66 -15.60 -10.33
N VAL A 458 18.07 -14.57 -11.08
CA VAL A 458 19.38 -13.92 -10.92
C VAL A 458 19.59 -13.45 -9.48
N TYR A 459 18.61 -12.76 -8.90
CA TYR A 459 18.70 -12.25 -7.54
C TYR A 459 18.92 -13.38 -6.52
N LEU A 460 18.11 -14.44 -6.57
CA LEU A 460 18.20 -15.56 -5.65
C LEU A 460 19.50 -16.34 -5.83
N SER A 461 19.97 -16.54 -7.06
CA SER A 461 21.28 -17.18 -7.33
C SER A 461 22.43 -16.38 -6.74
N LEU A 462 22.36 -15.04 -6.77
CA LEU A 462 23.36 -14.21 -6.08
C LEU A 462 23.30 -14.39 -4.57
N ILE A 463 22.10 -14.41 -3.97
CA ILE A 463 21.96 -14.63 -2.53
C ILE A 463 22.57 -15.99 -2.12
N LYS A 464 22.23 -17.06 -2.84
CA LYS A 464 22.77 -18.41 -2.62
C LYS A 464 24.28 -18.44 -2.68
N LYS A 465 24.85 -17.98 -3.80
CA LYS A 465 26.29 -18.06 -4.07
C LYS A 465 27.10 -17.22 -3.08
N VAL A 466 26.66 -15.99 -2.82
CA VAL A 466 27.47 -15.00 -2.11
C VAL A 466 27.29 -15.10 -0.60
N TYR A 467 26.04 -15.10 -0.14
CA TYR A 467 25.75 -14.95 1.28
C TYR A 467 25.46 -16.28 1.96
N LEU A 468 24.87 -17.23 1.24
CA LEU A 468 24.65 -18.58 1.79
C LEU A 468 25.82 -19.52 1.52
N LYS A 469 26.72 -19.16 0.59
CA LYS A 469 27.85 -19.98 0.14
C LYS A 469 27.40 -21.37 -0.32
N GLU A 470 26.20 -21.43 -0.91
CA GLU A 470 25.61 -22.64 -1.49
C GLU A 470 26.06 -22.78 -2.94
N GLY A 471 26.21 -24.03 -3.40
CA GLY A 471 26.43 -24.33 -4.81
C GLY A 471 25.23 -23.92 -5.66
N LEU A 472 25.50 -23.47 -6.88
CA LEU A 472 24.45 -23.15 -7.85
C LEU A 472 24.17 -24.35 -8.75
N LYS A 473 22.94 -24.47 -9.22
CA LYS A 473 22.59 -25.35 -10.33
C LYS A 473 23.19 -24.82 -11.64
N GLU A 474 23.33 -25.69 -12.64
CA GLU A 474 23.92 -25.33 -13.94
C GLU A 474 23.13 -24.21 -14.65
N ASP A 475 21.80 -24.25 -14.58
CA ASP A 475 20.92 -23.22 -15.15
C ASP A 475 21.06 -21.88 -14.42
N GLU A 476 21.20 -21.90 -13.09
CA GLU A 476 21.45 -20.71 -12.27
C GLU A 476 22.81 -20.07 -12.60
N GLU A 477 23.86 -20.89 -12.74
CA GLU A 477 25.21 -20.41 -13.07
C GLU A 477 25.28 -19.90 -14.51
N SER A 478 24.66 -20.61 -15.46
CA SER A 478 24.52 -20.18 -16.85
C SER A 478 23.79 -18.83 -16.95
N LEU A 479 22.73 -18.63 -16.18
CA LEU A 479 22.00 -17.37 -16.13
C LEU A 479 22.87 -16.21 -15.60
N LEU A 480 23.63 -16.43 -14.53
CA LEU A 480 24.55 -15.41 -14.00
C LEU A 480 25.68 -15.08 -14.98
N ARG A 481 26.22 -16.08 -15.70
CA ARG A 481 27.21 -15.87 -16.78
C ARG A 481 26.62 -15.07 -17.92
N ARG A 482 25.40 -15.41 -18.37
CA ARG A 482 24.70 -14.74 -19.46
C ARG A 482 24.44 -13.27 -19.18
N VAL A 483 24.02 -12.94 -17.96
CA VAL A 483 23.84 -11.54 -17.53
C VAL A 483 25.21 -10.87 -17.32
N GLY A 484 26.26 -11.65 -17.10
CA GLY A 484 27.65 -11.21 -16.98
C GLY A 484 28.05 -10.81 -15.56
N ILE A 485 27.35 -11.33 -14.55
CA ILE A 485 27.69 -11.09 -13.14
C ILE A 485 28.86 -11.98 -12.70
N ILE A 486 28.96 -13.18 -13.27
CA ILE A 486 30.08 -14.10 -13.06
C ILE A 486 30.83 -14.37 -14.37
N ASP A 487 32.09 -14.79 -14.26
CA ASP A 487 32.94 -15.22 -15.38
C ASP A 487 32.79 -16.71 -15.73
N ASP A 488 33.54 -17.15 -16.73
CA ASP A 488 33.53 -18.53 -17.22
C ASP A 488 34.07 -19.53 -16.18
N THR A 489 34.82 -19.04 -15.18
CA THR A 489 35.28 -19.83 -14.03
C THR A 489 34.27 -19.85 -12.88
N GLY A 490 33.16 -19.11 -13.01
CA GLY A 490 32.12 -19.00 -12.00
C GLY A 490 32.44 -17.99 -10.89
N ARG A 491 33.47 -17.15 -11.04
CA ARG A 491 33.82 -16.10 -10.07
C ARG A 491 33.05 -14.82 -10.38
N ILE A 492 32.74 -14.03 -9.35
CA ILE A 492 32.05 -12.75 -9.51
C ILE A 492 33.00 -11.79 -10.20
N LYS A 493 32.59 -11.20 -11.33
CA LYS A 493 33.44 -10.30 -12.12
C LYS A 493 33.75 -9.00 -11.39
N ASP A 494 32.82 -8.51 -10.58
CA ASP A 494 32.98 -7.30 -9.78
C ASP A 494 32.25 -7.40 -8.44
N GLU A 495 33.01 -7.48 -7.36
CA GLU A 495 32.47 -7.56 -6.01
C GLU A 495 31.70 -6.29 -5.59
N LYS A 496 31.92 -5.14 -6.24
CA LYS A 496 31.16 -3.91 -5.95
C LYS A 496 29.67 -4.03 -6.29
N VAL A 497 29.28 -5.00 -7.11
CA VAL A 497 27.86 -5.32 -7.34
C VAL A 497 27.18 -5.73 -6.03
N LEU A 498 27.91 -6.38 -5.13
CA LEU A 498 27.41 -6.85 -3.83
C LEU A 498 27.12 -5.70 -2.86
N ASP A 499 27.92 -4.63 -2.94
CA ASP A 499 27.70 -3.41 -2.17
C ASP A 499 26.42 -2.70 -2.58
N LYS A 500 26.08 -2.76 -3.87
CA LYS A 500 24.90 -2.10 -4.46
C LYS A 500 23.62 -2.92 -4.34
N LEU A 501 23.71 -4.20 -3.99
CA LEU A 501 22.56 -5.06 -3.78
C LEU A 501 21.68 -4.49 -2.67
N LYS A 502 20.45 -4.14 -3.02
CA LYS A 502 19.35 -3.80 -2.10
C LYS A 502 18.33 -4.93 -2.09
N PHE A 503 17.38 -4.88 -1.17
CA PHE A 503 16.43 -5.97 -1.05
C PHE A 503 15.59 -6.16 -2.33
N TYR A 504 15.11 -5.07 -2.93
CA TYR A 504 14.27 -5.12 -4.13
C TYR A 504 15.01 -4.83 -5.44
N SER A 505 16.34 -4.67 -5.41
CA SER A 505 17.10 -4.35 -6.61
C SER A 505 18.56 -4.77 -6.52
N ILE A 506 19.09 -5.38 -7.57
CA ILE A 506 20.50 -5.78 -7.68
C ILE A 506 21.43 -4.56 -7.84
N THR A 507 21.00 -3.51 -8.53
CA THR A 507 21.79 -2.29 -8.74
C THR A 507 20.89 -1.07 -8.88
N THR A 508 21.44 0.11 -8.57
CA THR A 508 20.80 1.41 -8.78
C THR A 508 21.20 2.08 -10.09
N SER A 509 22.19 1.53 -10.81
CA SER A 509 22.65 2.10 -12.07
C SER A 509 21.70 1.72 -13.21
N LYS A 510 21.28 2.71 -14.00
CA LYS A 510 20.70 2.43 -15.32
C LYS A 510 21.76 1.79 -16.22
N VAL A 511 21.31 0.93 -17.12
CA VAL A 511 22.11 0.27 -18.15
C VAL A 511 22.04 1.13 -19.41
N ASP A 512 23.19 1.53 -19.95
CA ASP A 512 23.19 2.29 -21.21
C ASP A 512 22.84 1.37 -22.37
N VAL A 513 21.99 1.83 -23.26
CA VAL A 513 21.70 1.19 -24.54
C VAL A 513 22.33 2.04 -25.63
N LYS A 514 23.27 1.49 -26.38
CA LYS A 514 23.99 2.19 -27.44
C LYS A 514 23.52 1.67 -28.79
N TYR A 515 23.04 2.58 -29.63
CA TYR A 515 22.51 2.28 -30.96
C TYR A 515 23.54 2.59 -32.02
N TYR A 516 23.93 1.56 -32.77
CA TYR A 516 24.92 1.63 -33.82
C TYR A 516 24.28 1.44 -35.18
N ASP A 517 24.88 2.04 -36.21
CA ASP A 517 24.57 1.72 -37.60
C ASP A 517 25.35 0.46 -38.09
N LYS A 518 25.10 0.04 -39.34
CA LYS A 518 25.86 -1.05 -39.99
C LYS A 518 27.38 -0.86 -39.99
N ASP A 519 27.85 0.38 -40.01
CA ASP A 519 29.28 0.73 -40.08
C ASP A 519 29.92 0.84 -38.68
N ASN A 520 29.23 0.39 -37.63
CA ASN A 520 29.64 0.48 -36.23
C ASN A 520 29.82 1.91 -35.69
N LYS A 521 29.20 2.90 -36.31
CA LYS A 521 29.16 4.26 -35.78
C LYS A 521 28.04 4.38 -34.75
N LEU A 522 28.37 4.94 -33.58
CA LEU A 522 27.37 5.23 -32.55
C LEU A 522 26.48 6.38 -33.01
N ILE A 523 25.18 6.14 -33.12
CA ILE A 523 24.19 7.12 -33.56
C ILE A 523 23.51 7.80 -32.37
N SER A 524 23.07 7.00 -31.40
CA SER A 524 22.36 7.49 -30.22
C SER A 524 22.59 6.58 -29.01
N SER A 525 22.14 7.04 -27.85
CA SER A 525 22.16 6.25 -26.62
C SER A 525 20.93 6.52 -25.77
N ASP A 526 20.42 5.49 -25.11
CA ASP A 526 19.36 5.56 -24.12
C ASP A 526 19.78 4.84 -22.82
N LYS A 527 18.91 4.80 -21.81
CA LYS A 527 19.15 4.20 -20.51
C LYS A 527 17.94 3.43 -20.00
N ILE A 528 18.11 2.12 -19.81
CA ILE A 528 17.08 1.21 -19.27
C ILE A 528 17.40 0.76 -17.85
N GLY A 529 16.44 0.15 -17.14
CA GLY A 529 16.70 -0.50 -15.86
C GLY A 529 17.45 -1.82 -16.04
N LEU A 530 18.20 -2.26 -15.01
CA LEU A 530 18.81 -3.61 -15.04
C LEU A 530 17.74 -4.71 -15.15
N LYS A 531 16.57 -4.50 -14.54
CA LYS A 531 15.44 -5.42 -14.68
C LYS A 531 15.02 -5.58 -16.14
N ASP A 532 14.82 -4.47 -16.84
CA ASP A 532 14.45 -4.49 -18.26
C ASP A 532 15.56 -5.14 -19.10
N MET A 533 16.83 -4.89 -18.76
CA MET A 533 17.95 -5.57 -19.40
C MET A 533 17.82 -7.09 -19.29
N ILE A 534 17.58 -7.59 -18.08
CA ILE A 534 17.50 -9.03 -17.78
C ILE A 534 16.24 -9.68 -18.38
N GLU A 535 15.09 -9.01 -18.30
CA GLU A 535 13.81 -9.57 -18.73
C GLU A 535 13.53 -9.38 -20.23
N ASN A 536 13.93 -8.26 -20.82
CA ASN A 536 13.43 -7.83 -22.14
C ASN A 536 14.52 -7.52 -23.17
N TYR A 537 15.73 -7.15 -22.75
CA TYR A 537 16.82 -6.75 -23.67
C TYR A 537 17.99 -7.74 -23.67
N GLN A 538 17.69 -9.01 -23.90
CA GLN A 538 18.71 -10.06 -24.09
C GLN A 538 19.24 -10.04 -25.54
N PRO A 539 20.45 -10.56 -25.83
CA PRO A 539 20.93 -10.71 -27.21
C PRO A 539 19.89 -11.41 -28.10
N GLY A 540 19.62 -10.81 -29.27
CA GLY A 540 18.55 -11.22 -30.20
C GLY A 540 17.19 -10.53 -29.98
N SER A 541 17.00 -9.82 -28.86
CA SER A 541 15.73 -9.12 -28.57
C SER A 541 15.58 -7.86 -29.43
N ILE A 542 14.34 -7.55 -29.79
CA ILE A 542 13.99 -6.36 -30.58
C ILE A 542 13.52 -5.24 -29.64
N ASP A 543 14.22 -4.11 -29.68
CA ASP A 543 13.76 -2.83 -29.14
C ASP A 543 12.78 -2.19 -30.12
N LYS A 544 11.48 -2.41 -29.90
CA LYS A 544 10.41 -1.88 -30.76
C LYS A 544 10.35 -0.35 -30.77
N GLY A 545 10.74 0.31 -29.67
CA GLY A 545 10.67 1.77 -29.57
C GLY A 545 11.66 2.46 -30.52
N ASN A 546 12.79 1.81 -30.78
CA ASN A 546 13.88 2.34 -31.60
C ASN A 546 14.11 1.53 -32.88
N ASN A 547 13.28 0.53 -33.19
CA ASN A 547 13.47 -0.41 -34.30
C ASN A 547 14.90 -0.98 -34.36
N ALA A 548 15.41 -1.48 -33.23
CA ALA A 548 16.78 -1.98 -33.11
C ALA A 548 16.81 -3.41 -32.56
N VAL A 549 17.88 -4.16 -32.86
CA VAL A 549 18.15 -5.48 -32.30
C VAL A 549 19.33 -5.42 -31.32
N VAL A 550 19.18 -6.07 -30.16
CA VAL A 550 20.26 -6.21 -29.19
C VAL A 550 21.25 -7.24 -29.69
N LYS A 551 22.50 -6.84 -29.98
CA LYS A 551 23.55 -7.77 -30.44
C LYS A 551 24.28 -8.42 -29.26
N SER A 552 24.68 -7.62 -28.27
CA SER A 552 25.44 -8.12 -27.13
C SER A 552 25.28 -7.27 -25.87
N ILE A 553 25.47 -7.91 -24.72
CA ILE A 553 25.62 -7.27 -23.42
C ILE A 553 27.11 -7.18 -23.14
N LEU A 554 27.62 -5.95 -22.99
CA LEU A 554 29.03 -5.68 -22.71
C LEU A 554 29.17 -5.06 -21.33
N TRP A 555 30.30 -5.26 -20.68
CA TRP A 555 30.59 -4.67 -19.38
C TRP A 555 31.67 -3.62 -19.54
N ARG A 556 31.49 -2.46 -18.90
CA ARG A 556 32.54 -1.42 -18.87
C ARG A 556 33.79 -2.00 -18.20
N ASN A 557 34.98 -1.49 -18.55
CA ASN A 557 36.27 -1.93 -17.98
C ASN A 557 36.34 -1.84 -16.44
N ASN A 558 35.42 -1.11 -15.81
CA ASN A 558 35.31 -1.02 -14.35
C ASN A 558 34.42 -2.11 -13.71
N GLY A 559 33.88 -3.06 -14.48
CA GLY A 559 33.10 -4.23 -13.99
C GLY A 559 31.71 -3.93 -13.43
N THR A 560 31.40 -2.67 -13.11
CA THR A 560 30.19 -2.33 -12.32
C THR A 560 28.91 -2.14 -13.11
N THR A 561 28.99 -1.87 -14.41
CA THR A 561 27.85 -1.37 -15.20
C THR A 561 27.84 -2.01 -16.59
N PRO A 562 26.83 -2.84 -16.91
CA PRO A 562 26.66 -3.33 -18.26
C PRO A 562 26.17 -2.21 -19.19
N PHE A 563 26.43 -2.37 -20.48
CA PHE A 563 25.81 -1.60 -21.54
C PHE A 563 25.45 -2.51 -22.71
N LEU A 564 24.38 -2.18 -23.41
CA LEU A 564 23.90 -2.94 -24.56
C LEU A 564 24.48 -2.36 -25.84
N LYS A 565 25.02 -3.23 -26.69
CA LYS A 565 25.34 -2.91 -28.08
C LYS A 565 24.15 -3.32 -28.94
N THR A 566 23.49 -2.36 -29.56
CA THR A 566 22.29 -2.56 -30.40
C THR A 566 22.52 -2.01 -31.81
N TYR A 567 21.83 -2.56 -32.80
CA TYR A 567 21.92 -2.12 -34.20
C TYR A 567 20.53 -1.85 -34.75
N PHE A 568 20.37 -0.80 -35.55
CA PHE A 568 19.09 -0.52 -36.19
C PHE A 568 18.70 -1.61 -37.18
N LEU A 569 17.44 -2.04 -37.13
CA LEU A 569 16.89 -3.05 -38.04
C LEU A 569 16.86 -2.55 -39.49
N SER A 570 16.66 -1.25 -39.71
CA SER A 570 16.73 -0.62 -41.05
C SER A 570 18.03 -0.94 -41.79
N ASP A 571 19.10 -1.18 -41.05
CA ASP A 571 20.42 -1.39 -41.61
C ASP A 571 20.69 -2.85 -41.99
N PHE A 572 19.78 -3.77 -41.61
CA PHE A 572 19.80 -5.19 -42.01
C PHE A 572 18.79 -5.51 -43.14
N TYR A 573 18.00 -4.52 -43.58
CA TYR A 573 17.01 -4.66 -44.67
C TYR A 573 17.57 -4.28 -46.07
N LEU A 574 18.88 -4.30 -46.27
CA LEU A 574 19.52 -4.05 -47.57
C LEU A 574 20.28 -5.26 -48.09
#